data_AF-A0A2N3LGE5-F1
#
_entry.id   AF-A0A2N3LGE5-F1
#
_cell.length_a   1.000
_cell.length_b   1.000
_cell.length_c   1.000
_cell.angle_alpha   90.00
_cell.angle_beta   90.00
_cell.angle_gamma   90.00
#
_symmetry.space_group_name_H-M   'P 1'
#
loop_
_entity.id
_entity.type
_entity.pdbx_description
1 polymer ?
#
loop_
_entity_poly.entity_id
_entity_poly.type
_entity_poly.pdbx_seq_one_letter_code
_entity_poly.pdbx_strand_id
1 'polypeptide(L)'
;MKAETTESKNLSVAIDKMQEGLESVIELYNSIEDDTPIINLDKEVMEDLEKAKRIFGEDYVSKKINTILREVLTWLDLDSFEVEQEE
;
A
#
# COMPACT_ATOMS: atom_id res chain seq x y z
N MET A 1 -8.21 37.64 -32.51
CA MET A 1 -7.93 36.71 -31.40
C MET A 1 -8.63 35.40 -31.74
N LYS A 2 -7.89 34.33 -32.05
CA LYS A 2 -8.47 33.03 -32.50
C LYS A 2 -8.86 32.10 -31.34
N ALA A 3 -9.01 32.65 -30.13
CA ALA A 3 -9.23 31.89 -28.90
C ALA A 3 -10.70 31.92 -28.42
N GLU A 4 -11.59 32.67 -29.06
CA GLU A 4 -13.02 32.76 -28.70
C GLU A 4 -13.93 31.84 -29.54
N THR A 5 -13.38 30.82 -30.22
CA THR A 5 -14.21 29.89 -30.99
C THR A 5 -14.70 28.75 -30.10
N THR A 6 -15.95 28.33 -30.32
CA THR A 6 -16.59 27.16 -29.69
C THR A 6 -15.69 25.92 -29.71
N GLU A 7 -14.83 25.78 -30.72
CA GLU A 7 -13.84 24.71 -30.85
C GLU A 7 -12.77 24.75 -29.75
N SER A 8 -12.28 25.93 -29.37
CA SER A 8 -11.33 26.10 -28.25
C SER A 8 -11.96 25.67 -26.92
N LYS A 9 -13.23 26.05 -26.71
CA LYS A 9 -14.00 25.62 -25.53
C LYS A 9 -14.22 24.11 -25.50
N ASN A 10 -14.57 23.52 -26.65
CA ASN A 10 -14.75 22.07 -26.76
C ASN A 10 -13.44 21.32 -26.55
N LEU A 11 -12.32 21.86 -27.04
CA LEU A 11 -10.99 21.30 -26.81
C LEU A 11 -10.61 21.34 -25.33
N SER A 12 -10.87 22.47 -24.65
CA SER A 12 -10.62 22.59 -23.20
C SER A 12 -11.43 21.54 -22.43
N VAL A 13 -12.73 21.40 -22.72
CA VAL A 13 -13.60 20.40 -22.07
C VAL A 13 -13.13 18.97 -22.35
N ALA A 14 -12.58 18.71 -23.54
CA ALA A 14 -12.02 17.40 -23.87
C ALA A 14 -10.73 17.12 -23.08
N ILE A 15 -9.88 18.13 -22.88
CA ILE A 15 -8.67 18.04 -22.07
C ILE A 15 -9.03 17.78 -20.60
N ASP A 16 -9.99 18.52 -20.05
CA ASP A 16 -10.42 18.35 -18.66
C ASP A 16 -10.89 16.91 -18.39
N LYS A 17 -11.69 16.34 -19.31
CA LYS A 17 -12.16 14.94 -19.22
C LYS A 17 -11.04 13.92 -19.34
N MET A 18 -10.03 14.18 -20.17
CA MET A 18 -8.85 13.32 -20.23
C MET A 18 -8.06 13.37 -18.93
N GLN A 19 -7.99 14.54 -18.30
CA GLN A 19 -7.29 14.75 -17.04
C GLN A 19 -7.99 14.01 -15.89
N GLU A 20 -9.31 14.12 -15.79
CA GLU A 20 -10.13 13.34 -14.85
C GLU A 20 -10.00 11.82 -15.09
N GLY A 21 -9.96 11.40 -16.37
CA GLY A 21 -9.75 10.00 -16.73
C GLY A 21 -8.37 9.48 -16.32
N LEU A 22 -7.33 10.30 -16.48
CA LEU A 22 -5.97 9.98 -16.05
C LEU A 22 -5.86 9.88 -14.52
N GLU A 23 -6.48 10.80 -13.78
CA GLU A 23 -6.57 10.72 -12.32
C GLU A 23 -7.26 9.44 -11.87
N SER A 24 -8.37 9.07 -12.50
CA SER A 24 -9.08 7.82 -12.21
C SER A 24 -8.21 6.58 -12.49
N VAL A 25 -7.41 6.59 -13.56
CA VAL A 25 -6.47 5.50 -13.86
C VAL A 25 -5.36 5.41 -12.81
N ILE A 26 -4.84 6.54 -12.32
CA ILE A 26 -3.84 6.58 -11.26
C ILE A 26 -4.43 6.06 -9.94
N GLU A 27 -5.65 6.48 -9.59
CA GLU A 27 -6.34 5.96 -8.40
C GLU A 27 -6.57 4.46 -8.51
N LEU A 28 -7.04 3.96 -9.65
CA LEU A 28 -7.20 2.53 -9.90
C LEU A 28 -5.85 1.79 -9.81
N TYR A 29 -4.78 2.34 -10.36
CA TYR A 29 -3.43 1.76 -10.24
C TYR A 29 -2.98 1.66 -8.78
N ASN A 30 -3.11 2.75 -8.01
CA ASN A 30 -2.79 2.77 -6.57
C ASN A 30 -3.70 1.85 -5.75
N SER A 31 -4.91 1.58 -6.23
CA SER A 31 -5.87 0.66 -5.60
C SER A 31 -5.62 -0.81 -5.98
N ILE A 32 -5.00 -1.05 -7.14
CA ILE A 32 -4.56 -2.38 -7.59
C ILE A 32 -3.29 -2.80 -6.85
N GLU A 33 -2.44 -1.82 -6.48
CA GLU A 33 -1.36 -2.01 -5.53
C GLU A 33 -1.96 -2.12 -4.11
N ASP A 34 -2.68 -3.23 -3.88
CA ASP A 34 -3.22 -3.59 -2.57
C ASP A 34 -2.03 -3.63 -1.61
N ASP A 35 -2.03 -2.68 -0.66
CA ASP A 35 -1.00 -2.51 0.37
C ASP A 35 -1.13 -3.68 1.36
N THR A 36 -0.88 -4.89 0.85
CA THR A 36 -1.17 -6.16 1.52
C THR A 36 -0.22 -6.23 2.69
N PRO A 37 -0.73 -6.06 3.93
CA PRO A 37 0.17 -6.00 5.07
C PRO A 37 0.82 -7.38 5.20
N ILE A 38 2.15 -7.38 5.32
CA ILE A 38 2.96 -8.61 5.50
C ILE A 38 2.37 -9.47 6.63
N ILE A 39 1.80 -8.82 7.65
CA ILE A 39 1.03 -9.45 8.72
C ILE A 39 -0.19 -8.57 9.02
N ASN A 40 -1.39 -9.14 9.00
CA ASN A 40 -2.60 -8.45 9.44
C ASN A 40 -2.70 -8.52 10.97
N LEU A 41 -2.47 -7.40 11.65
CA LEU A 41 -2.53 -7.31 13.10
C LEU A 41 -3.92 -6.88 13.55
N ASP A 42 -4.42 -7.50 14.62
CA ASP A 42 -5.65 -7.03 15.25
C ASP A 42 -5.49 -5.57 15.71
N LYS A 43 -6.59 -4.82 15.67
CA LYS A 43 -6.60 -3.40 16.02
C LYS A 43 -6.02 -3.13 17.41
N GLU A 44 -6.33 -3.98 18.39
CA GLU A 44 -5.82 -3.86 19.76
C GLU A 44 -4.30 -4.01 19.82
N VAL A 45 -3.73 -4.95 19.05
CA VAL A 45 -2.29 -5.17 18.95
C VAL A 45 -1.60 -3.97 18.30
N MET A 46 -2.22 -3.37 17.29
CA MET A 46 -1.71 -2.17 16.64
C MET A 46 -1.68 -0.97 17.60
N GLU A 47 -2.75 -0.76 18.38
CA GLU A 47 -2.81 0.30 19.39
C GLU A 47 -1.75 0.13 20.49
N ASP A 48 -1.54 -1.11 20.95
CA ASP A 48 -0.53 -1.40 21.96
C ASP A 48 0.89 -1.29 21.40
N LEU A 49 1.10 -1.64 20.13
CA LEU A 49 2.35 -1.43 19.43
C LEU A 49 2.71 0.05 19.36
N GLU A 50 1.76 0.92 19.01
CA GLU A 50 1.98 2.36 19.01
C GLU A 50 2.34 2.91 20.39
N LYS A 51 1.62 2.48 21.44
CA LYS A 51 1.94 2.86 22.83
C LYS A 51 3.34 2.41 23.21
N ALA A 52 3.70 1.17 22.88
CA ALA A 52 5.02 0.62 23.19
C ALA A 52 6.14 1.41 22.49
N LYS A 53 5.98 1.74 21.20
CA LYS A 53 6.96 2.56 20.46
C LYS A 53 7.15 3.93 21.09
N ARG A 54 6.07 4.56 21.58
CA ARG A 54 6.14 5.87 22.26
C ARG A 54 6.84 5.81 23.61
N ILE A 55 6.66 4.74 24.38
CA ILE A 55 7.24 4.60 25.73
C ILE A 55 8.70 4.13 25.68
N PHE A 56 9.00 3.14 24.84
CA PHE A 56 10.28 2.43 24.85
C PHE A 56 11.18 2.75 23.64
N GLY A 57 10.67 3.49 22.67
CA GLY A 57 11.36 3.80 21.42
C GLY A 57 11.13 2.73 20.35
N GLU A 58 11.10 3.18 19.10
CA GLU A 58 10.79 2.33 17.95
C GLU A 58 11.80 1.18 17.78
N ASP A 59 13.10 1.47 17.85
CA ASP A 59 14.16 0.47 17.64
C ASP A 59 14.08 -0.70 18.63
N TYR A 60 13.81 -0.40 19.90
CA TYR A 60 13.72 -1.41 20.95
C TYR A 60 12.54 -2.35 20.73
N VAL A 61 11.37 -1.78 20.43
CA VAL A 61 10.14 -2.53 20.20
C VAL A 61 10.24 -3.35 18.92
N SER A 62 10.74 -2.75 17.83
CA SER A 62 10.96 -3.43 16.55
C SER A 62 11.92 -4.61 16.70
N LYS A 63 13.03 -4.45 17.45
CA LYS A 63 13.97 -5.56 17.68
C LYS A 63 13.33 -6.73 18.43
N LYS A 64 12.54 -6.45 19.46
CA LYS A 64 11.84 -7.49 20.23
C LYS A 64 10.82 -8.24 19.36
N ILE A 65 10.00 -7.52 18.61
CA ILE A 65 8.98 -8.13 17.75
C ILE A 65 9.62 -8.98 16.67
N ASN A 66 10.66 -8.50 16.00
CA ASN A 66 11.38 -9.29 15.00
C ASN A 66 11.98 -10.58 15.58
N THR A 67 12.42 -10.55 16.84
CA THR A 67 12.93 -11.76 17.51
C THR A 67 11.80 -12.77 17.72
N ILE A 68 10.66 -12.33 18.25
CA ILE A 68 9.49 -13.18 18.50
C ILE A 68 8.93 -13.74 17.19
N LEU A 69 8.76 -12.89 16.17
CA LEU A 69 8.29 -13.32 14.85
C LEU A 69 9.24 -14.37 14.26
N ARG A 70 10.57 -14.18 14.37
CA ARG A 70 11.55 -15.17 13.91
C ARG A 70 11.40 -16.50 14.65
N GLU A 71 11.20 -16.48 15.96
CA GLU A 71 10.95 -17.69 16.75
C GLU A 71 9.66 -18.40 16.33
N VAL A 72 8.59 -17.66 16.03
CA VAL A 72 7.35 -18.25 15.51
C VAL A 72 7.58 -18.85 14.12
N LEU A 73 8.30 -18.14 13.25
CA LEU A 73 8.61 -18.58 11.90
C LEU A 73 9.51 -19.83 11.87
N THR A 74 10.35 -20.08 12.88
CA THR A 74 11.15 -21.33 12.93
C THR A 74 10.31 -22.57 13.24
N TRP A 75 9.08 -22.40 13.72
CA TRP A 75 8.14 -23.50 13.90
C TRP A 75 7.34 -23.81 12.64
N LEU A 76 7.41 -22.93 11.64
CA LEU A 76 6.81 -23.16 10.34
C LEU A 76 7.82 -23.87 9.44
N ASP A 77 7.36 -24.87 8.70
CA ASP A 77 8.16 -25.55 7.70
C ASP A 77 8.23 -24.70 6.42
N LEU A 78 9.09 -23.69 6.44
CA LEU A 78 9.21 -22.71 5.36
C LEU A 78 9.95 -23.26 4.13
N ASP A 79 10.65 -24.39 4.27
CA ASP A 79 11.43 -25.03 3.20
C ASP A 79 10.59 -26.05 2.39
N SER A 80 9.36 -26.34 2.84
CA SER A 80 8.44 -27.30 2.21
C SER A 80 7.58 -26.74 1.07
N PHE A 81 7.57 -25.42 0.86
CA PHE A 81 6.87 -24.77 -0.24
C PHE A 81 7.80 -24.64 -1.46
N GLU A 82 7.84 -25.68 -2.30
CA GLU A 82 8.18 -25.47 -3.71
C GLU A 82 7.04 -24.65 -4.31
N VAL A 83 7.28 -23.36 -4.53
CA VAL A 83 6.41 -22.55 -5.37
C VAL A 83 6.48 -23.18 -6.76
N GLU A 84 5.42 -23.90 -7.15
CA GLU A 84 5.19 -24.26 -8.54
C GLU A 84 5.20 -22.95 -9.32
N GLN A 85 6.33 -22.65 -9.97
CA GLN A 85 6.42 -21.57 -10.92
C GLN A 85 5.48 -21.98 -12.07
N GLU A 86 4.31 -21.34 -12.14
CA GLU A 86 3.44 -21.43 -13.31
C GLU A 86 4.23 -20.94 -14.54
N GLU A 87 4.35 -21.80 -15.56
CA GLU A 87 4.93 -21.52 -16.89
C GLU A 87 4.13 -20.47 -17.66
#